data_AF-A0A537PAB4-F1
#
_entry.id   AF-A0A537PAB4-F1
#
_cell.length_a   1.000
_cell.length_b   1.000
_cell.length_c   1.000
_cell.angle_alpha   90.00
_cell.angle_beta   90.00
_cell.angle_gamma   90.00
#
_symmetry.space_group_name_H-M   'P 1'
#
loop_
_entity.id
_entity.type
_entity.pdbx_description
1 polymer ?
#
loop_
_entity_poly.entity_id
_entity_poly.type
_entity_poly.pdbx_seq_one_letter_code
_entity_poly.pdbx_strand_id
1 'polypeptide(L)'
;SVPAAGAREVRVRMTRLRRRIAERLKAAQNTAAMLTTFNEIDMTEAIALRERYREAFEKKHGARLGFMSIFVKAAIVALKELPAVNAEIDGDDIVYKNHYDIGVAVG
;
A
#
# COMPACT_ATOMS: atom_id res chain seq x y z
N SER A 1 8.47 -23.64 18.11
CA SER A 1 8.10 -23.94 19.51
C SER A 1 8.63 -22.82 20.40
N VAL A 2 7.76 -22.16 21.15
CA VAL A 2 8.19 -21.14 22.14
C VAL A 2 8.56 -21.90 23.42
N PRO A 3 9.75 -21.69 24.03
CA PRO A 3 10.11 -22.37 25.27
C PRO A 3 9.51 -21.67 26.50
N ALA A 4 9.47 -22.43 27.59
CA ALA A 4 8.70 -22.29 28.81
C ALA A 4 8.75 -20.92 29.52
N ALA A 5 7.62 -20.60 30.18
CA ALA A 5 7.49 -19.52 31.16
C ALA A 5 8.54 -19.67 32.27
N GLY A 6 9.45 -18.70 32.37
CA GLY A 6 10.47 -18.67 33.43
C GLY A 6 11.67 -17.76 33.16
N ALA A 7 12.00 -17.47 31.90
CA ALA A 7 13.05 -16.50 31.57
C ALA A 7 12.43 -15.10 31.33
N ARG A 8 13.02 -14.03 31.90
CA ARG A 8 12.61 -12.63 31.65
C ARG A 8 12.66 -12.25 30.16
N GLU A 9 13.47 -12.97 29.38
CA GLU A 9 13.59 -12.78 27.93
C GLU A 9 13.68 -14.11 27.20
N VAL A 10 12.98 -14.22 26.05
CA VAL A 10 13.06 -15.37 25.15
C VAL A 10 13.65 -14.91 23.82
N ARG A 11 14.84 -15.42 23.48
CA ARG A 11 15.50 -15.11 22.21
C ARG A 11 15.10 -16.13 21.15
N VAL A 12 14.38 -15.67 20.13
CA VAL A 12 13.99 -16.48 18.97
C VAL A 12 14.86 -16.09 17.76
N ARG A 13 15.51 -17.07 17.13
CA ARG A 13 16.28 -16.83 15.90
C ARG A 13 15.34 -16.51 14.74
N MET A 14 15.59 -15.39 14.05
CA MET A 14 14.82 -15.03 12.86
C MET A 14 14.97 -16.08 11.76
N THR A 15 13.86 -16.36 11.08
CA THR A 15 13.87 -17.11 9.82
C THR A 15 14.59 -16.30 8.73
N ARG A 16 15.10 -16.98 7.70
CA ARG A 16 15.81 -16.33 6.58
C ARG A 16 14.93 -15.28 5.89
N LEU A 17 13.65 -15.59 5.65
CA LEU A 17 12.69 -14.67 5.04
C LEU A 17 12.51 -13.40 5.89
N ARG A 18 12.28 -13.55 7.20
CA ARG A 18 12.05 -12.41 8.10
C ARG A 18 13.29 -11.52 8.20
N ARG A 19 14.49 -12.11 8.17
CA ARG A 19 15.74 -11.36 8.14
C ARG A 19 15.85 -10.50 6.88
N ARG A 20 15.61 -11.09 5.70
CA ARG A 20 15.67 -10.36 4.42
C ARG A 20 14.64 -9.22 4.33
N ILE A 21 13.45 -9.41 4.89
CA ILE A 21 12.44 -8.33 5.00
C ILE A 21 12.99 -7.19 5.86
N ALA A 22 13.57 -7.49 7.02
CA ALA A 22 14.14 -6.47 7.91
C ALA A 22 15.30 -5.70 7.26
N GLU A 23 16.19 -6.41 6.55
CA GLU A 23 17.29 -5.80 5.78
C GLU A 23 16.77 -4.81 4.74
N ARG A 24 15.75 -5.20 3.96
CA ARG A 24 15.13 -4.34 2.93
C ARG A 24 14.43 -3.11 3.52
N LEU A 25 13.68 -3.30 4.61
CA LEU A 25 13.02 -2.18 5.30
C LEU A 25 14.03 -1.16 5.81
N LYS A 26 15.14 -1.63 6.39
CA LYS A 26 16.19 -0.73 6.89
C LYS A 26 16.91 0.00 5.75
N ALA A 27 17.17 -0.69 4.64
CA ALA A 27 17.76 -0.07 3.45
C ALA A 27 16.87 1.05 2.88
N ALA A 28 15.55 0.82 2.79
CA ALA A 28 14.59 1.82 2.32
C ALA A 28 14.61 3.09 3.19
N GLN A 29 14.61 2.94 4.53
CA GLN A 29 14.68 4.06 5.47
C GLN A 29 15.98 4.88 5.37
N ASN A 30 17.10 4.23 5.09
CA ASN A 30 18.38 4.91 5.00
C ASN A 30 18.55 5.64 3.65
N THR A 31 17.91 5.14 2.60
CA THR A 31 18.06 5.67 1.23
C THR A 31 17.06 6.80 0.97
N ALA A 32 15.81 6.64 1.42
CA ALA A 32 14.76 7.61 1.20
C ALA A 32 14.62 8.57 2.39
N ALA A 33 14.54 9.87 2.11
CA ALA A 33 14.08 10.86 3.09
C ALA A 33 12.56 10.71 3.27
N MET A 34 12.15 9.79 4.15
CA MET A 34 10.74 9.47 4.38
C MET A 34 10.07 10.56 5.24
N LEU A 35 9.11 11.28 4.65
CA LEU A 35 8.26 12.24 5.34
C LEU A 35 6.80 11.82 5.19
N THR A 36 5.98 12.09 6.20
CA THR A 36 4.57 11.70 6.21
C THR A 36 3.68 12.92 6.37
N THR A 37 2.75 13.09 5.43
CA THR A 37 1.69 14.09 5.49
C THR A 37 0.35 13.41 5.74
N PHE A 38 -0.52 14.03 6.53
CA PHE A 38 -1.84 13.50 6.86
C PHE A 38 -2.93 14.45 6.36
N ASN A 39 -4.03 13.88 5.88
CA ASN A 39 -5.24 14.58 5.49
C ASN A 39 -6.45 13.76 5.91
N GLU A 40 -7.58 14.43 6.10
CA GLU A 40 -8.88 13.81 6.36
C GLU A 40 -9.72 13.84 5.07
N ILE A 41 -10.57 12.82 4.89
CA ILE A 41 -11.42 12.68 3.70
C ILE A 41 -12.83 12.33 4.16
N ASP A 42 -13.83 13.05 3.67
CA ASP A 42 -15.24 12.68 3.84
C ASP A 42 -15.62 11.53 2.90
N MET A 43 -16.09 10.43 3.48
CA MET A 43 -16.45 9.20 2.77
C MET A 43 -17.95 9.05 2.51
N THR A 44 -18.78 10.00 2.95
CA THR A 44 -20.25 9.92 2.89
C THR A 44 -20.76 9.54 1.50
N GLU A 45 -20.33 10.27 0.47
CA GLU A 45 -20.75 10.00 -0.91
C GLU A 45 -20.19 8.69 -1.48
N ALA A 46 -18.96 8.33 -1.11
CA ALA A 46 -18.35 7.07 -1.55
C ALA A 46 -19.08 5.84 -0.98
N ILE A 47 -19.55 5.94 0.27
CA ILE A 47 -20.37 4.93 0.92
C ILE A 47 -21.74 4.85 0.26
N ALA A 48 -22.42 5.99 0.08
CA ALA A 48 -23.72 6.05 -0.58
C ALA A 48 -23.67 5.53 -2.02
N LEU A 49 -22.59 5.80 -2.77
CA LEU A 49 -22.38 5.25 -4.11
C LEU A 49 -22.26 3.72 -4.06
N ARG A 50 -21.45 3.20 -3.13
CA ARG A 50 -21.26 1.76 -2.97
C ARG A 50 -22.56 1.07 -2.62
N GLU A 51 -23.35 1.61 -1.69
CA GLU A 51 -24.65 1.04 -1.30
C GLU A 51 -25.63 0.96 -2.48
N ARG A 52 -25.71 2.05 -3.26
CA ARG A 52 -26.59 2.12 -4.44
C ARG A 52 -26.25 1.07 -5.52
N TYR A 53 -24.96 0.81 -5.76
CA TYR A 53 -24.54 0.00 -6.91
C TYR A 53 -23.98 -1.37 -6.58
N ARG A 54 -23.74 -1.69 -5.30
CA ARG A 54 -23.11 -2.95 -4.87
C ARG A 54 -23.84 -4.18 -5.43
N GLU A 55 -25.16 -4.26 -5.27
CA GLU A 55 -25.93 -5.44 -5.68
C GLU A 55 -25.98 -5.60 -7.20
N ALA A 56 -26.21 -4.50 -7.92
CA ALA A 56 -26.20 -4.49 -9.38
C ALA A 56 -24.82 -4.88 -9.96
N PHE A 57 -23.74 -4.37 -9.34
CA PHE A 57 -22.37 -4.69 -9.73
C PHE A 57 -22.03 -6.15 -9.48
N GLU A 58 -22.38 -6.69 -8.31
CA GLU A 58 -22.14 -8.10 -7.95
C GLU A 58 -22.91 -9.04 -8.88
N LYS A 59 -24.16 -8.72 -9.21
CA LYS A 59 -24.97 -9.51 -10.17
C LYS A 59 -24.39 -9.51 -11.58
N LYS A 60 -23.84 -8.38 -12.03
CA LYS A 60 -23.31 -8.22 -13.40
C LYS A 60 -21.90 -8.78 -13.57
N HIS A 61 -21.03 -8.59 -12.58
CA HIS A 61 -19.60 -8.86 -12.68
C HIS A 61 -19.12 -10.03 -11.82
N GLY A 62 -19.98 -10.60 -10.95
CA GLY A 62 -19.61 -11.70 -10.06
C GLY A 62 -18.58 -11.32 -9.00
N ALA A 63 -18.28 -10.04 -8.84
CA ALA A 63 -17.29 -9.50 -7.92
C ALA A 63 -17.93 -8.45 -7.02
N ARG A 64 -17.46 -8.36 -5.76
CA ARG A 64 -17.97 -7.38 -4.80
C ARG A 64 -17.39 -6.00 -5.07
N LEU A 65 -18.23 -4.97 -5.04
CA LEU A 65 -17.79 -3.58 -5.11
C LEU A 65 -17.20 -3.15 -3.76
N GLY A 66 -15.87 -3.01 -3.71
CA GLY A 66 -15.11 -2.57 -2.54
C GLY A 66 -14.57 -1.15 -2.68
N PHE A 67 -14.26 -0.50 -1.56
CA PHE A 67 -13.74 0.88 -1.52
C PHE A 67 -12.36 1.03 -2.19
N MET A 68 -11.53 -0.03 -2.17
CA MET A 68 -10.22 -0.02 -2.81
C MET A 68 -10.29 0.36 -4.30
N SER A 69 -11.37 0.00 -5.00
CA SER A 69 -11.55 0.39 -6.41
C SER A 69 -11.65 1.91 -6.60
N ILE A 70 -12.31 2.61 -5.66
CA ILE A 70 -12.44 4.07 -5.66
C ILE A 70 -11.09 4.70 -5.36
N PHE A 71 -10.37 4.21 -4.34
CA PHE A 71 -9.05 4.74 -3.97
C PHE A 71 -8.00 4.53 -5.05
N VAL A 72 -7.95 3.35 -5.67
CA VAL A 72 -7.03 3.06 -6.78
C VAL A 72 -7.34 3.97 -7.97
N LYS A 73 -8.62 4.18 -8.30
CA LYS A 73 -8.99 5.09 -9.38
C LYS A 73 -8.61 6.54 -9.07
N ALA A 74 -8.85 7.01 -7.85
CA ALA A 74 -8.47 8.35 -7.40
C ALA A 74 -6.94 8.53 -7.43
N ALA A 75 -6.18 7.55 -6.96
CA ALA A 75 -4.72 7.56 -7.02
C ALA A 75 -4.21 7.67 -8.47
N ILE A 76 -4.78 6.92 -9.42
CA ILE A 76 -4.39 7.03 -10.85
C ILE A 76 -4.65 8.43 -11.40
N VAL A 77 -5.76 9.08 -11.03
CA VAL A 77 -6.04 10.46 -11.45
C VAL A 77 -5.00 11.42 -10.87
N ALA A 78 -4.70 11.31 -9.58
CA ALA A 78 -3.67 12.14 -8.95
C ALA A 78 -2.27 11.92 -9.56
N LEU A 79 -1.90 10.68 -9.89
CA LEU A 79 -0.62 10.35 -10.52
C LEU A 79 -0.51 10.89 -11.96
N LYS A 80 -1.62 11.14 -12.64
CA LYS A 80 -1.63 11.80 -13.96
C LYS A 80 -1.38 13.31 -13.84
N GLU A 81 -1.91 13.93 -12.79
CA GLU A 81 -1.71 15.37 -12.53
C GLU A 81 -0.31 15.65 -11.96
N LEU A 82 0.20 14.74 -11.13
CA LEU A 82 1.51 14.86 -10.46
C LEU A 82 2.44 13.69 -10.86
N PRO A 83 3.02 13.71 -12.07
CA PRO A 83 3.85 12.62 -12.59
C PRO A 83 5.12 12.37 -11.78
N ALA A 84 5.60 13.38 -11.03
CA ALA A 84 6.75 13.25 -10.14
C ALA A 84 6.55 12.21 -9.03
N VAL A 85 5.30 11.97 -8.60
CA VAL A 85 4.99 10.96 -7.57
C VAL A 85 5.13 9.54 -8.13
N ASN A 86 4.95 9.35 -9.45
CA ASN A 86 5.12 8.07 -10.13
C ASN A 86 6.57 7.84 -10.61
N ALA A 87 7.47 8.79 -10.38
CA ALA A 87 8.85 8.71 -10.83
C ALA A 87 9.73 7.95 -9.84
N GLU A 88 10.88 7.48 -10.32
CA GLU A 88 11.91 6.82 -9.52
C GLU A 88 13.22 7.59 -9.66
N ILE A 89 14.02 7.60 -8.58
CA ILE A 89 15.37 8.15 -8.60
C ILE A 89 16.33 6.98 -8.85
N ASP A 90 17.07 7.03 -9.95
CA ASP A 90 18.10 6.05 -10.31
C ASP A 90 19.46 6.76 -10.36
N GLY A 91 20.22 6.64 -9.25
CA GLY A 91 21.47 7.36 -9.07
C GLY A 91 21.25 8.88 -9.08
N ASP A 92 21.75 9.55 -10.12
CA ASP A 92 21.65 11.00 -10.32
C ASP A 92 20.50 11.40 -11.26
N ASP A 93 19.79 10.43 -11.86
CA ASP A 93 18.71 10.66 -12.80
C ASP A 93 17.32 10.43 -12.18
N ILE A 94 16.32 11.13 -12.70
CA ILE A 94 14.90 10.92 -12.37
C ILE A 94 14.18 10.28 -13.55
N VAL A 95 13.66 9.07 -13.33
CA VAL A 95 12.95 8.29 -14.34
C VAL A 95 11.44 8.46 -14.18
N TYR A 96 10.82 9.19 -15.10
CA TYR A 96 9.36 9.31 -15.17
C TYR A 96 8.74 8.10 -15.87
N LYS A 97 7.71 7.51 -15.26
CA LYS A 97 7.05 6.31 -15.77
C LYS A 97 5.74 6.67 -16.48
N ASN A 98 5.60 6.20 -17.73
CA ASN A 98 4.39 6.35 -18.57
C ASN A 98 3.36 5.22 -18.39
N HIS A 99 3.49 4.43 -17.33
CA HIS A 99 2.57 3.37 -16.94
C HIS A 99 2.24 3.49 -15.45
N TYR A 100 1.14 2.90 -15.02
CA TYR A 100 0.62 3.00 -13.65
C TYR A 100 0.40 1.61 -13.05
N ASP A 101 1.45 1.08 -12.43
CA ASP A 101 1.41 -0.20 -11.72
C ASP A 101 1.29 0.05 -10.21
N ILE A 102 0.13 -0.28 -9.63
CA ILE A 102 -0.17 0.00 -8.22
C ILE A 102 -0.06 -1.29 -7.41
N GLY A 103 0.93 -1.34 -6.51
CA GLY A 103 1.07 -2.41 -5.54
C GLY A 103 -0.01 -2.34 -4.47
N VAL A 104 -0.82 -3.40 -4.34
CA VAL A 104 -1.85 -3.51 -3.29
C VAL A 104 -1.39 -4.56 -2.27
N ALA A 105 -1.15 -4.14 -1.04
CA ALA A 105 -0.83 -5.05 0.05
C ALA A 105 -2.09 -5.80 0.49
N VAL A 106 -2.00 -7.14 0.50
CA VAL A 106 -3.04 -8.04 1.03
C VAL A 106 -2.43 -8.74 2.23
N GLY A 107 -3.14 -8.69 3.36
CA GLY A 107 -2.73 -9.29 4.63
C GLY A 107 -3.83 -10.16 5.22
#